data_AF-A0A6V1V8S2-F1
#
_entry.id   AF-A0A6V1V8S2-F1
#
_cell.length_a   1.000
_cell.length_b   1.000
_cell.length_c   1.000
_cell.angle_alpha   90.00
_cell.angle_beta   90.00
_cell.angle_gamma   90.00
#
_symmetry.space_group_name_H-M   'P 1'
#
loop_
_entity.id
_entity.type
_entity.pdbx_description
1 polymer ?
#
loop_
_entity_poly.entity_id
_entity_poly.type
_entity_poly.pdbx_seq_one_letter_code
_entity_poly.pdbx_strand_id
1 'polypeptide(L)'
;AKERDRIRADRKREREREMRLDNFKGANKKTRADREGQRDVSEKIALGLNVGKQKLAGDQVFDSRLFNQSAGMDSGFGQDDDYNAYSKPLFDRGGAGNIYRPRATDGDSYGTAEEQYDKITKTDRFRPDKGFKGTEYAGGGGQERAAPVQFEKQAEELDPFGLDQFLTDAKKGKKKG
;
A
#
# COMPACT_ATOMS: atom_id res chain seq x y z
N ALA A 1 -9.00 -24.79 -72.21
CA ALA A 1 -7.62 -25.01 -72.70
C ALA A 1 -6.86 -23.69 -72.87
N LYS A 2 -7.32 -22.79 -73.76
CA LYS A 2 -6.67 -21.50 -74.09
C LYS A 2 -6.33 -20.60 -72.87
N GLU A 3 -7.19 -20.56 -71.86
CA GLU A 3 -6.97 -19.74 -70.66
C GLU A 3 -5.83 -20.26 -69.77
N ARG A 4 -5.73 -21.60 -69.63
CA ARG A 4 -4.65 -22.26 -68.89
C ARG A 4 -3.30 -22.09 -69.60
N ASP A 5 -3.32 -22.06 -70.93
CA ASP A 5 -2.12 -21.84 -71.73
C ASP A 5 -1.65 -20.38 -71.66
N ARG A 6 -2.57 -19.41 -71.60
CA ARG A 6 -2.25 -18.00 -71.31
C ARG A 6 -1.59 -17.84 -69.95
N ILE A 7 -2.16 -18.43 -68.90
CA ILE A 7 -1.58 -18.38 -67.54
C ILE A 7 -0.18 -18.99 -67.50
N ARG A 8 0.08 -20.08 -68.24
CA ARG A 8 1.42 -20.67 -68.33
C ARG A 8 2.39 -19.78 -69.09
N ALA A 9 1.96 -19.17 -70.20
CA ALA A 9 2.78 -18.24 -70.97
C ALA A 9 3.12 -16.98 -70.16
N ASP A 10 2.15 -16.44 -69.43
CA ASP A 10 2.32 -15.25 -68.59
C ASP A 10 3.30 -15.53 -67.43
N ARG A 11 3.15 -16.66 -66.72
CA ARG A 11 4.13 -17.06 -65.69
C ARG A 11 5.52 -17.29 -66.24
N LYS A 12 5.63 -17.84 -67.46
CA LYS A 12 6.93 -18.05 -68.11
C LYS A 12 7.58 -16.70 -68.44
N ARG A 13 6.80 -15.75 -68.95
CA ARG A 13 7.25 -14.39 -69.28
C ARG A 13 7.64 -13.59 -68.04
N GLU A 14 6.87 -13.72 -66.97
CA GLU A 14 7.14 -13.09 -65.68
C GLU A 14 8.43 -13.62 -65.07
N ARG A 15 8.60 -14.95 -65.04
CA ARG A 15 9.85 -15.58 -64.56
C ARG A 15 11.06 -15.18 -65.41
N GLU A 16 10.92 -15.09 -66.73
CA GLU A 16 12.01 -14.65 -67.61
C GLU A 16 12.37 -13.17 -67.38
N ARG A 17 11.36 -12.32 -67.12
CA ARG A 17 11.56 -10.91 -66.78
C ARG A 17 12.25 -10.76 -65.42
N GLU A 18 11.84 -11.53 -64.43
CA GLU A 18 12.44 -11.57 -63.10
C GLU A 18 13.90 -12.03 -63.16
N MET A 19 14.17 -13.13 -63.87
CA MET A 19 15.54 -13.64 -64.11
C MET A 19 16.43 -12.61 -64.82
N ARG A 20 15.89 -11.88 -65.82
CA ARG A 20 16.64 -10.79 -66.46
C ARG A 20 16.92 -9.64 -65.50
N LEU A 21 15.95 -9.26 -64.67
CA LEU A 21 16.10 -8.19 -63.67
C LEU A 21 17.10 -8.56 -62.58
N ASP A 22 17.08 -9.81 -62.11
CA ASP A 22 18.02 -10.32 -61.11
C ASP A 22 19.45 -10.39 -61.68
N ASN A 23 19.59 -10.93 -62.90
CA ASN A 23 20.87 -10.97 -63.60
C ASN A 23 21.42 -9.57 -63.94
N PHE A 24 20.56 -8.60 -64.27
CA PHE A 24 20.96 -7.22 -64.58
C PHE A 24 21.37 -6.43 -63.33
N LYS A 25 20.76 -6.70 -62.17
CA LYS A 25 21.12 -6.05 -60.91
C LYS A 25 22.49 -6.47 -60.39
N GLY A 26 22.97 -7.67 -60.75
CA GLY A 26 24.29 -8.16 -60.38
C GLY A 26 24.42 -8.43 -58.87
N ALA A 27 25.23 -9.42 -58.50
CA ALA A 27 25.36 -9.91 -57.12
C ALA A 27 25.70 -8.82 -56.07
N ASN A 28 26.26 -7.68 -56.49
CA ASN A 28 26.75 -6.62 -55.61
C ASN A 28 25.77 -5.43 -55.41
N LYS A 29 24.61 -5.38 -56.09
CA LYS A 29 23.62 -4.29 -55.91
C LYS A 29 22.30 -4.76 -55.28
N LYS A 30 22.34 -5.78 -54.42
CA LYS A 30 21.20 -6.04 -53.52
C LYS A 30 20.98 -4.77 -52.68
N THR A 31 19.80 -4.18 -52.77
CA THR A 31 19.49 -2.98 -52.01
C THR A 31 19.55 -3.29 -50.52
N ARG A 32 19.74 -2.29 -49.68
CA ARG A 32 19.73 -2.46 -48.21
C ARG A 32 18.47 -3.20 -47.75
N ALA A 33 17.32 -2.91 -48.37
CA ALA A 33 16.04 -3.57 -48.11
C ALA A 33 16.05 -5.07 -48.46
N ASP A 34 16.65 -5.46 -49.60
CA ASP A 34 16.74 -6.88 -50.00
C ASP A 34 17.65 -7.66 -49.04
N ARG A 35 18.75 -7.04 -48.61
CA ARG A 35 19.70 -7.64 -47.66
C ARG A 35 19.08 -7.76 -46.27
N GLU A 36 18.35 -6.76 -45.82
CA GLU A 36 17.63 -6.80 -44.54
C GLU A 36 16.48 -7.81 -44.55
N GLY A 37 15.78 -7.98 -45.69
CA GLY A 37 14.75 -9.01 -45.86
C GLY A 37 15.30 -10.44 -45.74
N GLN A 38 16.49 -10.70 -46.27
CA GLN A 38 17.15 -12.02 -46.30
C GLN A 38 17.87 -12.42 -45.00
N ARG A 39 17.99 -11.54 -43.99
CA ARG A 39 18.63 -11.89 -42.70
C ARG A 39 17.76 -12.87 -41.88
N ASP A 40 18.42 -13.78 -41.19
CA ASP A 40 17.75 -14.71 -40.26
C ASP A 40 17.13 -13.98 -39.07
N VAL A 41 16.13 -14.58 -38.43
CA VAL A 41 15.39 -13.97 -37.31
C VAL A 41 16.32 -13.64 -36.14
N SER A 42 17.27 -14.54 -35.82
CA SER A 42 18.28 -14.31 -34.79
C SER A 42 19.22 -13.16 -35.12
N GLU A 43 19.67 -13.03 -36.37
CA GLU A 43 20.50 -11.92 -36.83
C GLU A 43 19.74 -10.60 -36.86
N LYS A 44 18.46 -10.62 -37.24
CA LYS A 44 17.59 -9.44 -37.18
C LYS A 44 17.33 -9.00 -35.74
N ILE A 45 17.26 -9.93 -34.79
CA ILE A 45 17.16 -9.61 -33.35
C ILE A 45 18.49 -9.03 -32.84
N ALA A 46 19.61 -9.68 -33.15
CA ALA A 46 20.94 -9.22 -32.76
C ALA A 46 21.29 -7.84 -33.35
N LEU A 47 20.83 -7.55 -34.57
CA LEU A 47 20.98 -6.24 -35.23
C LEU A 47 19.87 -5.24 -34.86
N GLY A 48 18.91 -5.61 -34.00
CA GLY A 48 17.80 -4.74 -33.60
C GLY A 48 16.80 -4.37 -34.70
N LEU A 49 16.87 -5.00 -35.88
CA LEU A 49 15.96 -4.75 -37.02
C LEU A 49 14.56 -5.35 -36.80
N ASN A 50 14.48 -6.43 -36.01
CA ASN A 50 13.21 -7.07 -35.64
C ASN A 50 12.48 -6.38 -34.50
N VAL A 51 13.02 -5.27 -33.97
CA VAL A 51 12.20 -4.30 -33.29
C VAL A 51 11.45 -3.57 -34.39
N GLY A 52 10.36 -4.19 -34.86
CA GLY A 52 9.28 -3.42 -35.45
C GLY A 52 9.08 -2.19 -34.55
N LYS A 53 8.72 -1.06 -35.13
CA LYS A 53 8.41 0.15 -34.38
C LYS A 53 7.17 -0.06 -33.49
N GLN A 54 7.13 -1.06 -32.62
CA GLN A 54 6.57 -0.93 -31.30
C GLN A 54 7.37 0.21 -30.70
N LYS A 55 6.86 1.42 -30.91
CA LYS A 55 7.19 2.55 -30.06
C LYS A 55 7.26 1.97 -28.64
N LEU A 56 8.39 2.10 -27.96
CA LEU A 56 8.45 1.94 -26.50
C LEU A 56 7.62 3.08 -25.86
N ALA A 57 6.35 3.14 -26.23
CA ALA A 57 5.35 4.11 -25.84
C ALA A 57 4.12 3.26 -25.56
N GLY A 58 4.03 2.80 -24.31
CA GLY A 58 2.94 1.99 -23.81
C GLY A 58 3.34 1.19 -22.58
N ASP A 59 2.33 0.90 -21.74
CA ASP A 59 2.28 0.18 -20.45
C ASP A 59 3.28 -0.97 -20.19
N GLN A 60 3.98 -1.49 -21.20
CA GLN A 60 4.97 -2.56 -21.02
C GLN A 60 6.34 -2.06 -20.54
N VAL A 61 6.60 -0.75 -20.64
CA VAL A 61 7.89 -0.16 -20.22
C VAL A 61 7.90 0.14 -18.72
N PHE A 62 6.74 0.24 -18.08
CA PHE A 62 6.60 0.68 -16.70
C PHE A 62 5.69 -0.26 -15.89
N ASP A 63 5.99 -0.46 -14.62
CA ASP A 63 5.13 -1.24 -13.72
C ASP A 63 3.90 -0.42 -13.33
N SER A 64 2.71 -0.90 -13.72
CA SER A 64 1.41 -0.31 -13.36
C SER A 64 1.23 0.00 -11.86
N ARG A 65 1.87 -0.76 -10.97
CA ARG A 65 1.79 -0.55 -9.52
C ARG A 65 2.49 0.71 -9.05
N LEU A 66 3.37 1.29 -9.86
CA LEU A 66 4.10 2.50 -9.55
C LEU A 66 3.28 3.77 -9.84
N PHE A 67 2.32 3.73 -10.77
CA PHE A 67 1.55 4.92 -11.16
C PHE A 67 0.41 5.28 -10.20
N ASN A 68 -0.01 4.34 -9.36
CA ASN A 68 -1.06 4.57 -8.36
C ASN A 68 -0.48 4.78 -6.95
N GLN A 69 0.79 5.17 -6.84
CA GLN A 69 1.38 5.56 -5.57
C GLN A 69 1.20 7.07 -5.40
N SER A 70 0.53 7.50 -4.33
CA SER A 70 0.47 8.92 -3.94
C SER A 70 1.81 9.45 -3.38
N ALA A 71 2.85 8.60 -3.37
CA ALA A 71 4.16 8.94 -2.86
C ALA A 71 4.87 9.95 -3.78
N GLY A 72 5.14 11.14 -3.27
CA GLY A 72 5.98 12.13 -3.95
C GLY A 72 5.46 13.56 -3.90
N MET A 73 4.15 13.78 -3.76
CA MET A 73 3.60 15.13 -3.58
C MET A 73 3.41 15.52 -2.12
N ASP A 74 3.18 14.55 -1.23
CA ASP A 74 2.97 14.79 0.21
C ASP A 74 4.29 14.79 1.02
N SER A 75 5.41 14.38 0.42
CA SER A 75 6.70 14.26 1.10
C SER A 75 7.63 15.40 0.70
N GLY A 76 7.87 16.35 1.60
CA GLY A 76 8.90 17.38 1.44
C GLY A 76 8.42 18.79 1.11
N PHE A 77 7.10 19.02 1.03
CA PHE A 77 6.51 20.36 0.94
C PHE A 77 5.87 20.73 2.30
N GLY A 78 6.71 21.13 3.26
CA GLY A 78 6.29 21.68 4.56
C GLY A 78 7.11 22.92 4.88
N GLN A 79 6.57 23.84 5.69
CA GLN A 79 7.35 24.97 6.19
C GLN A 79 8.48 24.45 7.09
N ASP A 80 9.60 25.16 7.18
CA ASP A 80 10.73 24.79 8.06
C ASP A 80 10.31 24.72 9.55
N ASP A 81 9.19 25.35 9.90
CA ASP A 81 8.58 25.33 11.24
C ASP A 81 7.65 24.12 11.48
N ASP A 82 7.37 23.30 10.45
CA ASP A 82 6.52 22.11 10.59
C ASP A 82 7.31 20.93 11.18
N TYR A 83 6.80 20.34 12.27
CA TYR A 83 7.40 19.17 12.96
C TYR A 83 7.23 17.83 12.20
N ASN A 84 7.51 17.81 10.89
CA ASN A 84 7.36 16.65 10.01
C ASN A 84 8.70 15.92 9.78
N ALA A 85 9.42 15.59 10.86
CA ALA A 85 10.72 14.90 10.79
C ALA A 85 10.63 13.48 10.21
N TYR A 86 9.46 12.84 10.31
CA TYR A 86 9.23 11.48 9.84
C TYR A 86 8.12 11.43 8.80
N SER A 87 8.35 10.65 7.74
CA SER A 87 7.38 10.43 6.67
C SER A 87 6.27 9.44 7.02
N LYS A 88 6.41 8.72 8.14
CA LYS A 88 5.44 7.71 8.61
C LYS A 88 5.09 7.94 10.08
N PRO A 89 3.83 7.73 10.47
CA PRO A 89 3.45 7.76 11.88
C PRO A 89 4.10 6.61 12.64
N LEU A 90 4.36 6.81 13.94
CA LEU A 90 4.89 5.77 14.83
C LEU A 90 3.97 4.54 14.91
N PHE A 91 2.65 4.76 14.81
CA PHE A 91 1.65 3.70 14.79
C PHE A 91 0.90 3.70 13.46
N ASP A 92 0.96 2.59 12.75
CA ASP A 92 0.18 2.37 11.53
C ASP A 92 -1.26 1.96 11.88
N ARG A 93 -2.05 2.95 12.31
CA ARG A 93 -3.50 2.79 12.48
C ARG A 93 -4.29 3.18 11.22
N GLY A 94 -3.62 3.71 10.20
CA GLY A 94 -4.23 4.27 9.00
C GLY A 94 -4.62 3.21 7.96
N GLY A 95 -3.88 2.09 7.86
CA GLY A 95 -4.20 1.00 6.94
C GLY A 95 -5.45 0.20 7.33
N ALA A 96 -5.79 0.18 8.62
CA ALA A 96 -6.97 -0.47 9.15
C ALA A 96 -8.02 0.60 9.47
N GLY A 97 -8.63 1.18 8.43
CA GLY A 97 -9.62 2.27 8.55
C GLY A 97 -10.83 1.96 9.46
N ASN A 98 -10.98 0.72 9.91
CA ASN A 98 -11.78 0.31 11.07
C ASN A 98 -11.12 -0.92 11.72
N ILE A 99 -10.82 -0.87 13.02
CA ILE A 99 -10.24 -2.01 13.77
C ILE A 99 -11.24 -3.17 13.85
N TYR A 100 -12.54 -2.87 13.84
CA TYR A 100 -13.60 -3.86 13.80
C TYR A 100 -14.70 -3.41 12.85
N ARG A 101 -14.92 -4.19 11.78
CA ARG A 101 -16.04 -4.02 10.84
C ARG A 101 -16.53 -5.40 10.39
N PRO A 102 -17.49 -6.02 11.09
CA PRO A 102 -18.04 -7.30 10.68
C PRO A 102 -18.72 -7.15 9.31
N ARG A 103 -18.41 -8.05 8.36
CA ARG A 103 -19.05 -8.09 7.05
C ARG A 103 -20.17 -9.14 7.08
N ALA A 104 -21.34 -8.76 6.58
CA ALA A 104 -22.52 -9.63 6.56
C ALA A 104 -22.34 -10.92 5.73
N THR A 105 -21.37 -10.95 4.81
CA THR A 105 -21.04 -12.11 3.96
C THR A 105 -20.20 -13.17 4.65
N ASP A 106 -19.58 -12.86 5.80
CA ASP A 106 -18.67 -13.77 6.51
C ASP A 106 -19.37 -14.61 7.59
N GLY A 107 -20.71 -14.54 7.69
CA GLY A 107 -21.50 -15.23 8.71
C GLY A 107 -21.29 -16.74 8.75
N ASP A 108 -21.08 -17.38 7.60
CA ASP A 108 -20.82 -18.83 7.50
C ASP A 108 -19.42 -19.24 7.98
N SER A 109 -18.43 -18.34 7.93
CA SER A 109 -17.04 -18.66 8.31
C SER A 109 -16.67 -18.21 9.71
N TYR A 110 -17.25 -17.10 10.19
CA TYR A 110 -16.81 -16.44 11.44
C TYR A 110 -17.94 -16.23 12.47
N GLY A 111 -19.19 -16.62 12.15
CA GLY A 111 -20.35 -16.42 13.02
C GLY A 111 -20.92 -15.00 12.95
N THR A 112 -21.96 -14.73 13.72
CA THR A 112 -22.62 -13.41 13.75
C THR A 112 -21.74 -12.34 14.41
N ALA A 113 -22.05 -11.05 14.17
CA ALA A 113 -21.29 -9.95 14.79
C ALA A 113 -21.27 -10.04 16.32
N GLU A 114 -22.37 -10.46 16.94
CA GLU A 114 -22.49 -10.62 18.38
C GLU A 114 -21.57 -11.74 18.91
N GLU A 115 -21.55 -12.89 18.23
CA GLU A 115 -20.68 -14.02 18.58
C GLU A 115 -19.20 -13.68 18.43
N GLN A 116 -18.84 -12.88 17.43
CA GLN A 116 -17.48 -12.41 17.24
C GLN A 116 -17.06 -11.42 18.33
N TYR A 117 -17.95 -10.49 18.69
CA TYR A 117 -17.71 -9.55 19.78
C TYR A 117 -17.52 -10.27 21.12
N ASP A 118 -18.37 -11.25 21.40
CA ASP A 118 -18.27 -12.12 22.57
C ASP A 118 -16.96 -12.89 22.62
N LYS A 119 -16.50 -13.45 21.48
CA LYS A 119 -15.20 -14.14 21.41
C LYS A 119 -14.04 -13.20 21.70
N ILE A 120 -14.08 -11.94 21.25
CA ILE A 120 -13.00 -10.98 21.48
C ILE A 120 -12.97 -10.56 22.96
N THR A 121 -14.13 -10.24 23.53
CA THR A 121 -14.25 -9.74 24.91
C THR A 121 -13.99 -10.82 25.96
N LYS A 122 -14.35 -12.08 25.69
CA LYS A 122 -14.18 -13.21 26.61
C LYS A 122 -12.82 -13.92 26.46
N THR A 123 -11.84 -13.34 25.76
CA THR A 123 -10.50 -13.93 25.67
C THR A 123 -9.53 -13.42 26.74
N ASP A 124 -8.87 -14.34 27.43
CA ASP A 124 -7.82 -14.03 28.41
C ASP A 124 -6.48 -13.63 27.76
N ARG A 125 -6.35 -13.70 26.43
CA ARG A 125 -5.12 -13.40 25.69
C ARG A 125 -4.63 -11.95 25.84
N PHE A 126 -5.52 -11.04 26.20
CA PHE A 126 -5.22 -9.63 26.42
C PHE A 126 -5.08 -9.27 27.91
N ARG A 127 -5.16 -10.25 28.81
CA ARG A 127 -4.90 -10.05 30.23
C ARG A 127 -3.40 -10.19 30.50
N PRO A 128 -2.76 -9.19 31.14
CA PRO A 128 -1.34 -9.30 31.50
C PRO A 128 -1.16 -10.30 32.65
N ASP A 129 -0.14 -11.16 32.56
CA ASP A 129 0.19 -12.16 33.60
C ASP A 129 0.52 -11.52 34.96
N LYS A 130 1.00 -10.27 34.95
CA LYS A 130 1.25 -9.46 36.14
C LYS A 130 0.51 -8.13 35.99
N GLY A 131 -0.57 -7.98 36.75
CA GLY A 131 -1.32 -6.73 36.83
C GLY A 131 -0.51 -5.61 37.52
N PHE A 132 -0.81 -4.37 37.17
CA PHE A 132 -0.27 -3.21 37.87
C PHE A 132 -0.93 -3.10 39.25
N LYS A 133 -0.11 -2.98 40.31
CA LYS A 133 -0.59 -2.89 41.70
C LYS A 133 -1.55 -1.69 41.84
N GLY A 134 -2.81 -1.94 42.23
CA GLY A 134 -3.88 -0.92 42.31
C GLY A 134 -4.88 -0.91 41.16
N THR A 135 -4.69 -1.76 40.13
CA THR A 135 -5.62 -1.89 38.99
C THR A 135 -6.32 -3.24 38.93
N GLU A 136 -6.46 -3.94 40.06
CA GLU A 136 -7.15 -5.24 40.12
C GLU A 136 -8.49 -5.16 39.38
N TYR A 137 -8.50 -5.79 38.21
CA TYR A 137 -9.54 -5.63 37.22
C TYR A 137 -10.82 -6.25 37.78
N ALA A 138 -11.93 -5.52 37.68
CA ALA A 138 -13.27 -5.88 38.17
C ALA A 138 -13.92 -7.10 37.46
N GLY A 139 -13.12 -8.04 36.95
CA GLY A 139 -13.56 -9.24 36.23
C GLY A 139 -13.30 -10.54 36.98
N GLY A 140 -12.90 -10.50 38.26
CA GLY A 140 -12.66 -11.68 39.09
C GLY A 140 -12.80 -11.35 40.57
N GLY A 141 -14.03 -11.24 41.06
CA GLY A 141 -14.35 -11.14 42.49
C GLY A 141 -13.95 -9.84 43.22
N GLY A 142 -13.39 -8.85 42.52
CA GLY A 142 -13.11 -7.53 43.08
C GLY A 142 -14.38 -6.70 43.20
N GLN A 143 -14.62 -6.16 44.41
CA GLN A 143 -15.81 -5.37 44.77
C GLN A 143 -16.19 -4.35 43.69
N GLU A 144 -17.47 -4.35 43.30
CA GLU A 144 -18.05 -3.32 42.44
C GLU A 144 -17.74 -1.93 43.03
N ARG A 145 -17.06 -1.09 42.25
CA ARG A 145 -16.68 0.26 42.68
C ARG A 145 -17.93 1.14 42.76
N ALA A 146 -18.61 1.12 43.91
CA ALA A 146 -19.85 1.86 44.16
C ALA A 146 -19.65 3.36 44.44
N ALA A 147 -18.41 3.86 44.44
CA ALA A 147 -18.09 5.25 44.73
C ALA A 147 -17.02 5.81 43.77
N PRO A 148 -17.07 7.12 43.45
CA PRO A 148 -16.01 7.78 42.68
C PRO A 148 -14.67 7.67 43.41
N VAL A 149 -13.58 7.57 42.64
CA VAL A 149 -12.21 7.43 43.14
C VAL A 149 -11.93 8.53 44.16
N GLN A 150 -11.77 8.13 45.42
CA GLN A 150 -11.33 9.01 46.48
C GLN A 150 -9.80 9.11 46.38
N PHE A 151 -9.30 10.31 46.13
CA PHE A 151 -7.87 10.59 46.27
C PHE A 151 -7.56 10.75 47.75
N GLU A 152 -6.62 9.98 48.28
CA GLU A 152 -6.00 10.31 49.55
C GLU A 152 -5.24 11.63 49.37
N LYS A 153 -5.83 12.74 49.82
CA LYS A 153 -5.16 14.04 49.85
C LYS A 153 -4.06 13.95 50.91
N GLN A 154 -2.85 13.56 50.51
CA GLN A 154 -1.68 13.68 51.36
C GLN A 154 -1.48 15.16 51.67
N ALA A 155 -1.87 15.55 52.89
CA ALA A 155 -1.91 16.95 53.31
C ALA A 155 -0.51 17.59 53.35
N GLU A 156 0.54 16.78 53.46
CA GLU A 156 1.93 17.23 53.57
C GLU A 156 2.51 17.76 52.25
N GLU A 157 2.03 17.30 51.08
CA GLU A 157 2.63 17.68 49.79
C GLU A 157 1.99 18.95 49.18
N LEU A 158 0.74 19.24 49.55
CA LEU A 158 -0.03 20.37 49.00
C LEU A 158 0.08 21.65 49.81
N ASP A 159 0.53 21.57 51.06
CA ASP A 159 0.70 22.73 51.93
C ASP A 159 2.07 22.74 52.61
N PRO A 160 3.15 23.05 51.85
CA PRO A 160 4.52 23.13 52.38
C PRO A 160 4.71 24.17 53.50
N PHE A 161 3.73 25.06 53.69
CA PHE A 161 3.76 26.16 54.64
C PHE A 161 2.80 26.00 55.82
N GLY A 162 2.03 24.90 55.88
CA GLY A 162 1.08 24.63 56.97
C GLY A 162 -0.03 25.67 57.11
N LEU A 163 -0.33 26.42 56.05
CA LEU A 163 -1.32 27.50 56.05
C LEU A 163 -2.75 26.98 56.19
N ASP A 164 -3.05 25.80 55.65
CA ASP A 164 -4.36 25.17 55.77
C ASP A 164 -4.65 24.84 57.25
N GLN A 165 -3.68 24.26 57.98
CA GLN A 165 -3.85 23.99 59.41
C GLN A 165 -4.05 25.29 60.21
N PHE A 166 -3.23 26.30 59.95
CA PHE A 166 -3.34 27.62 60.58
C PHE A 166 -4.71 28.28 60.34
N LEU A 167 -5.24 28.21 59.11
CA LEU A 167 -6.56 28.73 58.76
C LEU A 167 -7.69 27.92 59.43
N THR A 168 -7.54 26.60 59.57
CA THR A 168 -8.53 25.78 60.29
C THR A 168 -8.60 26.10 61.79
N ASP A 169 -7.47 26.35 62.43
CA ASP A 169 -7.42 26.71 63.86
C ASP A 169 -7.92 28.12 64.12
N ALA A 170 -7.55 29.08 63.26
CA ALA A 170 -8.10 30.44 63.31
C ALA A 170 -9.63 30.45 63.13
N LYS A 171 -10.16 29.56 62.28
CA LYS A 171 -11.61 29.41 62.07
C LYS A 171 -12.32 28.74 63.26
N LYS A 172 -11.69 27.76 63.92
CA LYS A 172 -12.21 27.15 65.16
C LYS A 172 -12.20 28.12 66.34
N GLY A 173 -11.22 29.01 66.42
CA GLY A 173 -11.11 30.04 67.47
C GLY A 173 -12.24 31.09 67.46
N LYS A 174 -13.02 31.20 66.38
CA LYS A 174 -14.08 32.21 66.23
C LYS A 174 -15.46 31.78 66.78
N LYS A 175 -15.58 30.62 67.44
CA LYS A 175 -16.78 30.23 68.19
C LYS A 175 -16.58 30.37 69.71
N LYS A 176 -16.59 31.62 70.19
CA LYS A 176 -17.13 31.98 71.51
C LYS A 176 -17.92 33.27 71.34
N GLY A 177 -19.24 33.11 71.38
CA GLY A 177 -20.30 34.10 71.30
C GLY A 177 -21.59 33.35 71.46
#